data_AF-A0A3B4BRN6-F1
#
_entry.id   AF-A0A3B4BRN6-F1
#
_cell.length_a   1.000
_cell.length_b   1.000
_cell.length_c   1.000
_cell.angle_alpha   90.00
_cell.angle_beta   90.00
_cell.angle_gamma   90.00
#
_symmetry.space_group_name_H-M   'P 1'
#
loop_
_entity.id
_entity.type
_entity.pdbx_description
1 polymer ?
#
loop_
_entity_poly.entity_id
_entity_poly.type
_entity_poly.pdbx_seq_one_letter_code
_entity_poly.pdbx_strand_id
1 'polypeptide(L)'
;KSRPKERNLLSEDQLQCSICLDVFTDPVSTPCGHNFCRVCLKECWDSSSRCQCPVCKTEFPTRPELSVNTFISGLAAQFKKSVQVKSSKAPEEPVKSSRAPEKPDIKQSVELNKVSLS
;
A
#
# COMPACT_ATOMS: atom_id res chain seq x y z
N LYS A 1 30.97 12.83 -16.71
CA LYS A 1 30.75 11.43 -16.28
C LYS A 1 29.40 11.37 -15.58
N SER A 2 28.37 10.84 -16.23
CA SER A 2 27.01 10.73 -15.67
C SER A 2 26.99 9.62 -14.61
N ARG A 3 26.40 9.92 -13.45
CA ARG A 3 26.20 8.95 -12.36
C ARG A 3 25.30 7.81 -12.86
N PRO A 4 25.62 6.53 -12.63
CA PRO A 4 24.74 5.43 -13.00
C PRO A 4 23.39 5.61 -12.32
N LYS A 5 22.31 5.46 -13.09
CA LYS A 5 20.93 5.48 -12.59
C LYS A 5 20.75 4.22 -11.73
N GLU A 6 20.70 4.39 -10.40
CA GLU A 6 20.51 3.28 -9.47
C GLU A 6 19.22 2.53 -9.83
N ARG A 7 19.36 1.32 -10.37
CA ARG A 7 18.22 0.43 -10.61
C ARG A 7 17.74 0.02 -9.22
N ASN A 8 16.48 0.31 -8.89
CA ASN A 8 15.86 -0.25 -7.68
C ASN A 8 15.81 -1.77 -7.86
N LEU A 9 16.71 -2.50 -7.20
CA LEU A 9 16.82 -3.96 -7.28
C LEU A 9 15.81 -4.69 -6.38
N LEU A 10 15.05 -3.95 -5.57
CA LEU A 10 14.11 -4.49 -4.59
C LEU A 10 12.69 -4.36 -5.13
N SER A 11 11.94 -5.47 -5.12
CA SER A 11 10.50 -5.49 -5.38
C SER A 11 9.73 -5.13 -4.11
N GLU A 12 8.49 -4.67 -4.29
CA GLU A 12 7.57 -4.30 -3.21
C GLU A 12 7.41 -5.43 -2.19
N ASP A 13 7.19 -6.65 -2.69
CA ASP A 13 7.01 -7.86 -1.89
C ASP A 13 8.17 -8.14 -0.92
N GLN A 14 9.40 -7.72 -1.25
CA GLN A 14 10.59 -7.94 -0.40
C GLN A 14 10.65 -6.98 0.80
N LEU A 15 9.91 -5.86 0.73
CA LEU A 15 9.90 -4.82 1.76
C LEU A 15 8.53 -4.64 2.40
N GLN A 16 7.62 -5.59 2.17
CA GLN A 16 6.24 -5.56 2.65
C GLN A 16 6.10 -6.33 3.97
N CYS A 17 5.39 -5.74 4.92
CA CYS A 17 5.00 -6.41 6.15
C CYS A 17 3.81 -7.35 5.89
N SER A 18 3.94 -8.62 6.27
CA SER A 18 2.87 -9.61 6.10
C SER A 18 1.67 -9.44 7.05
N ILE A 19 1.71 -8.47 7.97
CA ILE A 19 0.59 -8.15 8.88
C ILE A 19 -0.24 -7.00 8.31
N CYS A 20 0.36 -5.83 8.08
CA CYS A 20 -0.35 -4.66 7.56
C CYS A 20 -0.39 -4.58 6.03
N LEU A 21 0.33 -5.48 5.34
CA LEU A 21 0.43 -5.54 3.88
C LEU A 21 0.98 -4.27 3.23
N ASP A 22 1.72 -3.45 3.98
CA ASP A 22 2.36 -2.22 3.52
C ASP A 22 3.88 -2.30 3.69
N VAL A 23 4.61 -1.43 3.01
CA VAL A 23 6.07 -1.31 3.10
C VAL A 23 6.46 -1.00 4.55
N PHE A 24 7.44 -1.73 5.07
CA PHE A 24 7.85 -1.67 6.47
C PHE A 24 7.97 -0.25 7.04
N THR A 25 7.44 -0.09 8.25
CA THR A 25 7.64 1.06 9.13
C THR A 25 8.24 0.54 10.42
N ASP A 26 9.44 1.04 10.75
CA ASP A 26 10.27 0.53 11.85
C ASP A 26 10.36 -1.01 11.86
N PRO A 27 10.92 -1.63 10.80
CA PRO A 27 10.98 -3.07 10.69
C PRO A 27 11.76 -3.67 11.86
N VAL A 28 11.27 -4.78 12.40
CA VAL A 28 11.94 -5.60 13.42
C VAL A 28 12.10 -7.02 12.91
N SER A 29 13.18 -7.68 13.30
CA SER A 29 13.47 -9.06 12.92
C SER A 29 13.23 -9.99 14.10
N THR A 30 12.45 -11.05 13.88
CA THR A 30 12.28 -12.13 14.86
C THR A 30 13.48 -13.09 14.84
N PRO A 31 13.73 -13.87 15.91
CA PRO A 31 14.81 -14.87 15.93
C PRO A 31 14.73 -15.93 14.83
N CYS A 32 13.54 -16.17 14.25
CA CYS A 32 13.37 -17.07 13.11
C CYS A 32 13.61 -16.39 11.74
N GLY A 33 14.03 -15.13 11.72
CA GLY A 33 14.44 -14.41 10.50
C GLY A 33 13.31 -13.67 9.76
N HIS A 34 12.06 -13.74 10.21
CA HIS A 34 10.95 -12.99 9.61
C HIS A 34 10.88 -11.56 10.12
N ASN A 35 10.46 -10.65 9.25
CA ASN A 35 10.45 -9.21 9.49
C ASN A 35 9.03 -8.64 9.48
N PHE A 36 8.77 -7.69 10.38
CA PHE A 36 7.46 -7.06 10.58
C PHE A 36 7.62 -5.59 10.96
N CYS A 37 6.60 -4.76 10.76
CA CYS A 37 6.57 -3.45 11.41
C CYS A 37 6.56 -3.65 12.94
N ARG A 38 7.32 -2.82 13.68
CA ARG A 38 7.41 -2.91 15.15
C ARG A 38 6.04 -2.95 15.81
N VAL A 39 5.16 -2.01 15.42
CA VAL A 39 3.80 -1.89 15.97
C VAL A 39 2.98 -3.14 15.68
N CYS A 40 2.97 -3.60 14.42
CA CYS A 40 2.19 -4.77 14.01
C CYS A 40 2.58 -6.05 14.77
N LEU A 41 3.89 -6.31 14.93
CA LEU A 41 4.32 -7.48 15.70
C LEU A 41 4.02 -7.32 17.19
N LYS A 42 4.20 -6.11 17.74
CA LYS A 42 3.88 -5.80 19.13
C LYS A 42 2.40 -6.07 19.43
N GLU A 43 1.49 -5.56 18.61
CA GLU A 43 0.04 -5.76 18.76
C GLU A 43 -0.36 -7.24 18.65
N CYS A 44 0.27 -7.97 17.71
CA CYS A 44 0.04 -9.41 17.57
C CYS A 44 0.41 -10.19 18.85
N TRP A 45 1.55 -9.85 19.46
CA TRP A 45 1.99 -10.45 20.73
C TRP A 45 1.24 -9.91 21.95
N ASP A 46 0.74 -8.68 21.93
CA ASP A 46 -0.09 -8.11 23.00
C ASP A 46 -1.48 -8.76 23.05
N SER A 47 -1.99 -9.21 21.90
CA SER A 47 -3.32 -9.83 21.75
C SER A 47 -3.31 -11.36 21.97
N SER A 48 -2.17 -11.94 22.32
CA SER A 48 -1.97 -13.39 22.43
C SER A 48 -1.21 -13.74 23.71
N SER A 49 -1.53 -14.88 24.31
CA SER A 49 -0.75 -15.42 25.44
C SER A 49 0.60 -16.01 25.01
N ARG A 50 0.81 -16.19 23.69
CA ARG A 50 2.03 -16.77 23.12
C ARG A 50 2.74 -15.77 22.22
N CYS A 51 4.07 -15.75 22.31
CA CYS A 51 4.92 -15.04 21.36
C CYS A 51 5.24 -15.96 20.18
N GLN A 52 4.38 -15.97 19.17
CA GLN A 52 4.55 -16.79 17.97
C GLN A 52 4.85 -15.93 16.75
N CYS A 53 5.69 -16.40 15.83
CA CYS A 53 5.89 -15.75 14.54
C CYS A 53 4.61 -15.86 13.67
N PRO A 54 4.05 -14.75 13.18
CA PRO A 54 2.86 -14.77 12.33
C PRO A 54 3.02 -15.57 11.02
N VAL A 55 4.24 -15.71 10.51
CA VAL A 55 4.53 -16.39 9.23
C VAL A 55 4.81 -17.89 9.44
N CYS A 56 5.93 -18.24 10.05
CA CYS A 56 6.37 -19.65 10.16
C CYS A 56 5.90 -20.36 11.44
N LYS A 57 5.12 -19.69 12.28
CA LYS A 57 4.54 -20.25 13.52
C LYS A 57 5.55 -20.73 14.57
N THR A 58 6.83 -20.38 14.43
CA THR A 58 7.83 -20.59 15.50
C THR A 58 7.37 -19.90 16.77
N GLU A 59 7.26 -20.67 17.86
CA GLU A 59 6.97 -20.14 19.20
C GLU A 59 8.28 -19.72 19.89
N PHE A 60 8.25 -18.56 20.56
CA PHE A 60 9.35 -18.06 21.37
C PHE A 60 9.00 -18.25 22.85
N PRO A 61 9.85 -18.95 23.65
CA PRO A 61 9.55 -19.26 25.05
C PRO A 61 9.35 -18.03 25.93
N THR A 62 10.05 -16.94 25.59
CA THR A 62 9.93 -15.63 26.22
C THR A 62 9.74 -14.59 25.13
N ARG A 63 9.13 -13.45 25.48
CA ARG A 63 8.92 -12.36 24.54
C ARG A 63 10.27 -11.74 24.16
N PRO A 64 10.70 -11.83 22.89
CA PRO A 64 11.93 -11.20 22.45
C PRO A 64 11.83 -9.67 22.53
N GLU A 65 12.91 -9.00 22.89
CA GLU A 65 13.01 -7.54 22.78
C GLU A 65 12.99 -7.15 21.30
N LEU A 66 12.20 -6.12 20.97
CA LEU A 66 12.06 -5.66 19.60
C LEU A 66 13.02 -4.50 19.36
N SER A 67 14.01 -4.71 18.49
CA SER A 67 14.92 -3.66 18.03
C SER A 67 14.71 -3.39 16.55
N VAL A 68 14.68 -2.12 16.16
CA VAL A 68 14.51 -1.74 14.76
C VAL A 68 15.73 -2.20 13.96
N ASN A 69 15.47 -2.93 12.87
CA ASN A 69 16.46 -3.29 11.88
C ASN A 69 16.73 -2.08 10.98
N THR A 70 17.77 -1.33 11.31
CA THR A 70 18.15 -0.09 10.60
C THR A 70 18.52 -0.33 9.14
N PHE A 71 19.06 -1.50 8.81
CA PHE A 71 19.35 -1.88 7.43
C PHE A 71 18.07 -1.99 6.60
N ILE A 72 17.09 -2.79 7.05
CA ILE A 72 15.80 -2.94 6.34
C ILE A 72 15.05 -1.60 6.32
N SER A 73 15.11 -0.82 7.40
CA SER A 73 14.52 0.52 7.45
C SER A 73 15.09 1.44 6.36
N GLY A 74 16.42 1.41 6.15
CA GLY A 74 17.08 2.15 5.08
C GLY A 74 16.62 1.71 3.68
N LEU A 75 16.43 0.40 3.45
CA LEU A 75 15.92 -0.13 2.18
C LEU A 75 14.46 0.28 1.93
N ALA A 76 13.60 0.15 2.94
CA ALA A 76 12.20 0.55 2.89
C ALA A 76 12.05 2.06 2.58
N ALA A 77 12.88 2.91 3.21
CA ALA A 77 12.88 4.35 2.97
C ALA A 77 13.32 4.70 1.54
N GLN A 78 14.30 4.01 0.97
CA GLN A 78 14.72 4.21 -0.43
C GLN A 78 13.63 3.78 -1.41
N PHE A 79 12.97 2.66 -1.13
CA PHE A 79 11.85 2.17 -1.93
C PHE A 79 10.68 3.17 -1.94
N LYS A 80 10.25 3.66 -0.77
CA LYS A 80 9.19 4.67 -0.65
C LYS A 80 9.49 5.93 -1.48
N LYS A 81 10.74 6.39 -1.49
CA LYS A 81 11.17 7.55 -2.29
C LYS A 81 11.12 7.27 -3.79
N SER A 82 11.48 6.07 -4.23
CA SER A 82 11.54 5.75 -5.67
C SER A 82 10.15 5.59 -6.30
N VAL A 83 9.14 5.19 -5.52
CA VAL A 83 7.74 5.13 -5.95
C VAL A 83 7.15 6.54 -6.13
N GLN A 84 7.41 7.47 -5.20
CA GLN A 84 6.86 8.84 -5.27
C GLN A 84 7.37 9.66 -6.48
N VAL A 85 8.62 9.43 -6.91
CA VAL A 85 9.20 10.13 -8.07
C VAL A 85 8.52 9.74 -9.39
N LYS A 86 7.87 8.58 -9.48
CA LYS A 86 7.16 8.15 -10.70
C LYS A 86 5.80 8.82 -10.87
N SER A 87 5.19 9.32 -9.78
CA SER A 87 3.84 9.88 -9.82
C SER A 87 3.78 11.39 -10.09
N SER A 88 4.92 12.08 -10.12
CA SER A 88 4.97 13.56 -10.18
C SER A 88 5.52 14.15 -11.49
N LYS A 89 5.45 13.42 -12.62
CA LYS A 89 5.77 13.99 -13.95
C LYS A 89 4.59 13.91 -14.91
N ALA A 90 3.65 14.84 -14.76
CA ALA A 90 2.85 15.37 -15.85
C ALA A 90 2.82 16.91 -15.68
N PRO A 91 3.33 17.70 -16.63
CA PRO A 91 2.98 19.11 -16.73
C PRO A 91 1.53 19.18 -17.25
N GLU A 92 0.61 19.72 -16.47
CA GLU A 92 -0.70 20.15 -16.97
C GLU A 92 -0.49 21.45 -17.77
N GLU A 93 -0.70 21.38 -19.09
CA GLU A 93 -0.83 22.55 -19.96
C GLU A 93 -2.33 22.89 -20.14
N PRO A 94 -2.73 24.17 -20.04
CA PRO A 94 -4.12 24.57 -20.15
C PRO A 94 -4.53 24.75 -21.63
N VAL A 95 -5.38 23.87 -22.15
CA VAL A 95 -5.96 24.04 -23.50
C VAL A 95 -7.37 24.64 -23.40
N LYS A 96 -7.46 25.95 -23.68
CA LYS A 96 -8.71 26.68 -23.93
C LYS A 96 -8.97 26.67 -25.44
N SER A 97 -10.08 26.08 -25.90
CA SER A 97 -10.67 26.45 -27.21
C SER A 97 -12.14 26.00 -27.36
N SER A 98 -13.01 27.01 -27.29
CA SER A 98 -14.31 27.24 -27.94
C SER A 98 -14.99 26.17 -28.82
N ARG A 99 -16.28 25.88 -28.54
CA ARG A 99 -17.40 26.06 -29.50
C ARG A 99 -18.77 26.18 -28.80
N ALA A 100 -19.66 26.97 -29.41
CA ALA A 100 -20.97 27.47 -28.95
C ALA A 100 -22.14 26.43 -29.14
N PRO A 101 -23.39 26.74 -28.72
CA PRO A 101 -24.37 25.76 -28.22
C PRO A 101 -25.33 25.20 -29.28
N GLU A 102 -25.75 23.94 -29.12
CA GLU A 102 -26.97 23.42 -29.75
C GLU A 102 -28.15 23.50 -28.76
N LYS A 103 -29.28 23.98 -29.29
CA LYS A 103 -30.59 24.14 -28.62
C LYS A 103 -31.44 22.86 -28.74
N PRO A 104 -32.52 22.72 -27.96
CA PRO A 104 -33.08 21.42 -27.56
C PRO A 104 -34.23 20.97 -28.47
N ASP A 105 -34.45 19.65 -28.55
CA ASP A 105 -35.67 19.07 -29.11
C ASP A 105 -36.46 18.31 -28.03
N ILE A 106 -37.66 18.82 -27.80
CA ILE A 106 -38.69 18.33 -26.88
C ILE A 106 -39.50 17.25 -27.61
N LYS A 107 -39.59 16.04 -27.07
CA LYS A 107 -40.69 15.11 -27.38
C LYS A 107 -41.19 14.43 -26.11
N GLN A 108 -42.31 14.98 -25.63
CA GLN A 108 -43.23 14.43 -24.64
C GLN A 108 -43.79 13.09 -25.11
N SER A 109 -43.91 12.11 -24.21
CA SER A 109 -45.10 11.25 -23.97
C SER A 109 -44.68 9.97 -23.25
N VAL A 110 -45.02 9.85 -21.97
CA VAL A 110 -45.16 8.55 -21.29
C VAL A 110 -46.64 8.41 -20.94
N GLU A 111 -47.34 7.56 -21.69
CA GLU A 111 -48.67 7.10 -21.34
C GLU A 111 -48.56 6.05 -20.22
N LEU A 112 -49.40 6.27 -19.22
CA LEU A 112 -49.66 5.38 -18.10
C LEU A 112 -50.49 4.17 -18.55
N ASN A 113 -50.24 3.05 -17.87
CA ASN A 113 -51.22 2.10 -17.33
C ASN A 113 -51.23 0.63 -17.80
N LYS A 114 -51.27 -0.18 -16.73
CA LYS A 114 -51.94 -1.48 -16.52
C LYS A 114 -51.22 -2.74 -16.96
N VAL A 115 -50.79 -3.49 -15.95
CA VAL A 115 -50.90 -4.96 -15.98
C VAL A 115 -51.52 -5.41 -14.66
N SER A 116 -52.68 -6.06 -14.76
CA SER A 116 -53.41 -6.76 -13.70
C SER A 116 -53.70 -8.15 -14.25
N LEU A 117 -53.06 -9.17 -13.70
CA LEU A 117 -53.39 -10.61 -13.80
C LEU A 117 -52.85 -11.19 -12.48
N SER A 118 -53.70 -11.65 -11.55
CA SER A 118 -54.46 -12.92 -11.59
C SER A 118 -53.54 -14.13 -11.75
#